data_AF-A0A6H3SJE1-F1
#
_entry.id   AF-A0A6H3SJE1-F1
#
_cell.length_a   1.000
_cell.length_b   1.000
_cell.length_c   1.000
_cell.angle_alpha   90.00
_cell.angle_beta   90.00
_cell.angle_gamma   90.00
#
_symmetry.space_group_name_H-M   'P 1'
#
loop_
_entity.id
_entity.type
_entity.pdbx_description
1 polymer ?
#
loop_
_entity_poly.entity_id
_entity_poly.type
_entity_poly.pdbx_seq_one_letter_code
_entity_poly.pdbx_strand_id
1 'polypeptide(L)'
;MTENKIYSPWAFTENESQKQKSNLSALKELKEKYIIKDKWNYDKMNEQEQGIVDVVYGRVGGSYGNSLYEIYKNTPNLSKTELALICDNGNLCFGHSSSGSKIKIFTD
;
A
#
# COMPACT_ATOMS: atom_id res chain seq x y z
N MET A 1 -3.27 -0.95 12.33
CA MET A 1 -1.98 -0.32 12.02
C MET A 1 -0.86 -1.32 12.28
N THR A 2 0.27 -1.16 11.61
CA THR A 2 1.50 -1.96 11.83
C THR A 2 2.35 -1.36 12.94
N GLU A 3 3.04 -2.22 13.69
CA GLU A 3 4.04 -1.80 14.69
C GLU A 3 5.46 -1.70 14.09
N ASN A 4 5.66 -2.26 12.90
CA ASN A 4 6.93 -2.19 12.19
C ASN A 4 7.14 -0.79 11.61
N LYS A 5 8.37 -0.29 11.71
CA LYS A 5 8.74 0.99 11.10
C LYS A 5 8.71 0.88 9.58
N ILE A 6 7.99 1.79 8.94
CA ILE A 6 7.96 1.94 7.48
C ILE A 6 8.99 2.99 7.07
N TYR A 7 9.83 2.66 6.08
CA TYR A 7 10.83 3.56 5.49
C TYR A 7 10.37 4.03 4.12
N SER A 8 10.45 5.35 3.89
CA SER A 8 10.04 5.98 2.63
C SER A 8 10.54 7.43 2.52
N PRO A 9 11.25 7.82 1.43
CA PRO A 9 12.02 6.94 0.57
C PRO A 9 13.21 6.33 1.34
N TRP A 10 13.84 5.31 0.76
CA TRP A 10 15.08 4.75 1.31
C TRP A 10 16.17 4.48 0.27
N ALA A 11 15.91 4.74 -1.02
CA ALA A 11 16.93 4.71 -2.06
C ALA A 11 18.12 5.61 -1.70
N PHE A 12 19.34 5.17 -2.02
CA PHE A 12 20.59 5.91 -1.83
C PHE A 12 20.87 6.26 -0.35
N THR A 13 20.36 5.44 0.55
CA THR A 13 20.63 5.57 1.99
C THR A 13 21.39 4.36 2.51
N GLU A 14 22.05 4.47 3.65
CA GLU A 14 22.67 3.31 4.29
C GLU A 14 21.62 2.26 4.73
N ASN A 15 22.05 1.00 4.84
CA ASN A 15 21.25 -0.10 5.37
C ASN A 15 19.95 -0.42 4.58
N GLU A 16 19.96 -0.25 3.25
CA GLU A 16 18.79 -0.49 2.38
C GLU A 16 18.16 -1.87 2.57
N SER A 17 18.98 -2.93 2.69
CA SER A 17 18.48 -4.29 2.94
C SER A 17 17.68 -4.40 4.24
N GLN A 18 18.09 -3.70 5.30
CA GLN A 18 17.35 -3.70 6.58
C GLN A 18 16.03 -2.93 6.44
N LYS A 19 16.04 -1.80 5.74
CA LYS A 19 14.84 -0.98 5.49
C LYS A 19 13.82 -1.71 4.64
N GLN A 20 14.27 -2.39 3.58
CA GLN A 20 13.44 -3.26 2.75
C GLN A 20 12.82 -4.40 3.59
N LYS A 21 13.62 -5.07 4.43
CA LYS A 21 13.11 -6.12 5.33
C LYS A 21 12.06 -5.57 6.30
N SER A 22 12.28 -4.40 6.89
CA SER A 22 11.30 -3.75 7.78
C SER A 22 9.98 -3.47 7.06
N ASN A 23 10.04 -2.93 5.83
CA ASN A 23 8.86 -2.67 5.01
C ASN A 23 8.10 -3.95 4.64
N LEU A 24 8.82 -5.04 4.30
CA LEU A 24 8.20 -6.34 4.01
C LEU A 24 7.54 -6.95 5.26
N SER A 25 8.16 -6.82 6.43
CA SER A 25 7.57 -7.23 7.70
C SER A 25 6.30 -6.44 8.03
N ALA A 26 6.34 -5.11 7.86
CA ALA A 26 5.18 -4.24 8.02
C ALA A 26 4.04 -4.64 7.07
N LEU A 27 4.34 -4.90 5.80
CA LEU A 27 3.32 -5.35 4.84
C LEU A 27 2.74 -6.71 5.22
N LYS A 28 3.58 -7.65 5.64
CA LYS A 28 3.15 -8.98 6.08
C LYS A 28 2.17 -8.86 7.25
N GLU A 29 2.51 -8.08 8.26
CA GLU A 29 1.64 -7.82 9.42
C GLU A 29 0.30 -7.19 9.00
N LEU A 30 0.31 -6.22 8.08
CA LEU A 30 -0.93 -5.62 7.56
C LEU A 30 -1.80 -6.65 6.83
N LYS A 31 -1.19 -7.54 6.03
CA LYS A 31 -1.91 -8.62 5.31
C LYS A 31 -2.43 -9.72 6.25
N GLU A 32 -1.82 -9.90 7.41
CA GLU A 32 -2.31 -10.82 8.46
C GLU A 32 -3.46 -10.22 9.27
N LYS A 33 -3.39 -8.91 9.55
CA LYS A 33 -4.41 -8.19 10.34
C LYS A 33 -5.67 -7.83 9.57
N TYR A 34 -5.57 -7.61 8.26
CA TYR A 34 -6.64 -7.04 7.45
C TYR A 34 -6.90 -7.84 6.17
N ILE A 35 -8.17 -7.91 5.78
CA ILE A 35 -8.58 -8.45 4.49
C ILE A 35 -8.38 -7.35 3.44
N ILE A 36 -7.26 -7.41 2.73
CA ILE A 36 -6.87 -6.46 1.70
C ILE A 36 -7.10 -7.06 0.32
N LYS A 37 -7.79 -6.33 -0.57
CA LYS A 37 -8.05 -6.76 -1.96
C LYS A 37 -7.73 -5.65 -2.95
N ASP A 38 -7.20 -6.03 -4.10
CA ASP A 38 -7.22 -5.12 -5.25
C ASP A 38 -8.65 -4.99 -5.79
N LYS A 39 -8.94 -3.86 -6.44
CA LYS A 39 -10.26 -3.50 -6.92
C LYS A 39 -10.85 -4.53 -7.89
N TRP A 40 -10.02 -5.14 -8.74
CA TRP A 40 -10.48 -6.11 -9.72
C TRP A 40 -10.98 -7.40 -9.06
N ASN A 41 -10.26 -7.89 -8.04
CA ASN A 41 -10.73 -9.04 -7.26
C ASN A 41 -11.94 -8.70 -6.38
N TYR A 42 -11.99 -7.49 -5.82
CA TYR A 42 -13.12 -7.02 -5.01
C TYR A 42 -14.43 -6.97 -5.83
N ASP A 43 -14.37 -6.49 -7.07
CA ASP A 43 -15.56 -6.32 -7.93
C ASP A 43 -16.21 -7.63 -8.37
N LYS A 44 -15.48 -8.76 -8.23
CA LYS A 44 -15.98 -10.10 -8.54
C LYS A 44 -16.65 -10.79 -7.37
N MET A 45 -16.50 -10.24 -6.17
CA MET A 45 -17.09 -10.76 -4.95
C MET A 45 -18.59 -10.42 -4.88
N ASN A 46 -19.37 -11.28 -4.24
CA ASN A 46 -20.75 -10.95 -3.89
C ASN A 46 -20.80 -9.97 -2.70
N GLU A 47 -21.97 -9.43 -2.40
CA GLU A 47 -22.15 -8.41 -1.34
C GLU A 47 -21.68 -8.88 0.05
N GLN A 48 -21.88 -10.16 0.39
CA GLN A 48 -21.48 -10.72 1.68
C GLN A 48 -19.95 -10.77 1.80
N GLU A 49 -19.28 -11.22 0.73
CA GLU A 49 -17.82 -11.26 0.63
C GLU A 49 -17.22 -9.85 0.63
N GLN A 50 -17.85 -8.89 -0.06
CA GLN A 50 -17.41 -7.50 -0.06
C GLN A 50 -17.56 -6.82 1.32
N GLY A 51 -18.55 -7.26 2.10
CA GLY A 51 -18.83 -6.78 3.45
C GLY A 51 -17.63 -6.96 4.40
N ILE A 52 -16.91 -8.07 4.28
CA ILE A 52 -15.79 -8.43 5.18
C ILE A 52 -14.44 -7.84 4.77
N VAL A 53 -14.31 -7.26 3.57
CA VAL A 53 -13.02 -6.69 3.10
C VAL A 53 -12.72 -5.39 3.83
N ASP A 54 -11.52 -5.22 4.36
CA ASP A 54 -11.15 -4.02 5.13
C ASP A 54 -10.60 -2.89 4.25
N VAL A 55 -9.74 -3.26 3.29
CA VAL A 55 -9.04 -2.30 2.42
C VAL A 55 -9.20 -2.72 0.97
N VAL A 56 -9.59 -1.76 0.13
CA VAL A 56 -9.69 -1.93 -1.32
C VAL A 56 -8.88 -0.85 -2.00
N TYR A 57 -7.97 -1.25 -2.88
CA TYR A 57 -7.12 -0.35 -3.64
C TYR A 57 -7.04 -0.78 -5.11
N GLY A 58 -6.80 0.14 -6.03
CA GLY A 58 -6.66 -0.20 -7.44
C GLY A 58 -5.74 0.77 -8.16
N ARG A 59 -4.96 0.26 -9.12
CA ARG A 59 -4.14 1.12 -9.99
C ARG A 59 -5.07 1.83 -10.97
N VAL A 60 -5.03 3.16 -10.98
CA VAL A 60 -5.87 4.03 -11.82
C VAL A 60 -5.06 4.77 -12.89
N GLY A 61 -3.74 4.61 -12.87
CA GLY A 61 -2.86 5.16 -13.91
C GLY A 61 -1.39 5.07 -13.53
N GLY A 62 -0.60 5.83 -14.26
CA GLY A 62 0.84 5.98 -14.03
C GLY A 62 1.46 6.77 -15.18
N SER A 63 2.68 7.24 -14.96
CA SER A 63 3.52 7.82 -15.99
C SER A 63 4.95 7.32 -15.80
N TYR A 64 5.88 7.82 -16.60
CA TYR A 64 7.30 7.56 -16.36
C TYR A 64 7.68 7.90 -14.90
N GLY A 65 8.34 6.97 -14.23
CA GLY A 65 8.78 7.07 -12.83
C GLY A 65 7.67 7.09 -11.76
N ASN A 66 6.40 6.76 -12.08
CA ASN A 66 5.39 6.58 -11.04
C ASN A 66 4.17 5.75 -11.44
N SER A 67 3.54 5.14 -10.43
CA SER A 67 2.20 4.53 -10.53
C SER A 67 1.20 5.26 -9.63
N LEU A 68 -0.03 5.43 -10.12
CA LEU A 68 -1.11 6.08 -9.40
C LEU A 68 -2.16 5.04 -8.99
N TYR A 69 -2.49 5.04 -7.70
CA TYR A 69 -3.50 4.18 -7.10
C TYR A 69 -4.61 5.01 -6.47
N GLU A 70 -5.80 4.42 -6.40
CA GLU A 70 -6.94 4.93 -5.65
C GLU A 70 -7.32 3.95 -4.54
N ILE A 71 -7.61 4.50 -3.37
CA ILE A 71 -8.13 3.76 -2.21
C ILE A 71 -9.65 3.90 -2.20
N TYR A 72 -10.34 2.79 -2.44
CA TYR A 72 -11.80 2.72 -2.50
C TYR A 72 -12.43 2.41 -1.13
N LYS A 73 -11.71 1.67 -0.28
CA LYS A 73 -12.14 1.28 1.07
C LYS A 73 -10.94 1.29 2.01
N ASN A 74 -11.14 1.82 3.22
CA ASN A 74 -10.16 1.83 4.30
C ASN A 74 -10.89 1.85 5.65
N THR A 75 -11.60 0.76 5.98
CA THR A 75 -12.34 0.66 7.25
C THR A 75 -11.45 0.77 8.49
N PRO A 76 -10.19 0.29 8.53
CA PRO A 76 -9.38 0.38 9.74
C PRO A 76 -8.65 1.72 9.89
N ASN A 77 -8.94 2.71 9.02
CA ASN A 77 -8.32 4.03 9.04
C ASN A 77 -6.79 3.99 8.99
N LEU A 78 -6.22 3.13 8.13
CA LEU A 78 -4.77 3.09 7.91
C LEU A 78 -4.26 4.45 7.44
N SER A 79 -3.04 4.76 7.87
CA SER A 79 -2.32 5.97 7.46
C SER A 79 -2.00 5.95 5.96
N LYS A 80 -1.71 7.13 5.39
CA LYS A 80 -1.31 7.25 3.98
C LYS A 80 -0.04 6.46 3.68
N THR A 81 0.89 6.36 4.64
CA THR A 81 2.13 5.60 4.49
C THR A 81 1.88 4.10 4.48
N GLU A 82 0.99 3.58 5.34
CA GLU A 82 0.59 2.17 5.31
C GLU A 82 -0.15 1.81 4.02
N LEU A 83 -1.06 2.68 3.57
CA LEU A 83 -1.76 2.49 2.29
C LEU A 83 -0.78 2.51 1.11
N ALA A 84 0.21 3.40 1.13
CA ALA A 84 1.26 3.43 0.11
C ALA A 84 2.12 2.17 0.13
N LEU A 85 2.46 1.66 1.32
CA LEU A 85 3.18 0.39 1.46
C LEU A 85 2.41 -0.78 0.83
N ILE A 86 1.08 -0.81 1.01
CA ILE A 86 0.20 -1.81 0.39
C ILE A 86 0.22 -1.65 -1.14
N CYS A 87 0.03 -0.41 -1.65
CA CYS A 87 0.02 -0.14 -3.09
C CYS A 87 1.34 -0.52 -3.78
N ASP A 88 2.48 -0.27 -3.13
CA ASP A 88 3.82 -0.57 -3.65
C ASP A 88 4.34 -1.95 -3.24
N ASN A 89 3.46 -2.82 -2.73
CA ASN A 89 3.78 -4.17 -2.29
C ASN A 89 5.05 -4.27 -1.41
N GLY A 90 5.20 -3.32 -0.47
CA GLY A 90 6.25 -3.38 0.54
C GLY A 90 7.57 -2.74 0.13
N ASN A 91 7.64 -2.07 -1.03
CA ASN A 91 8.89 -1.49 -1.52
C ASN A 91 9.15 -0.10 -0.90
N LEU A 92 8.48 0.93 -1.39
CA LEU A 92 8.64 2.36 -1.07
C LEU A 92 10.07 2.90 -1.24
N CYS A 93 10.84 2.30 -2.14
CA CYS A 93 12.24 2.66 -2.41
C CYS A 93 12.41 4.15 -2.74
N PHE A 94 11.65 4.65 -3.73
CA PHE A 94 11.67 6.06 -4.15
C PHE A 94 10.59 6.92 -3.49
N GLY A 95 9.81 6.33 -2.59
CA GLY A 95 8.83 7.01 -1.79
C GLY A 95 7.45 7.15 -2.42
N HIS A 96 6.61 7.97 -1.80
CA HIS A 96 5.24 8.20 -2.25
C HIS A 96 4.77 9.64 -1.98
N SER A 97 3.67 10.01 -2.62
CA SER A 97 2.87 11.18 -2.25
C SER A 97 1.39 10.79 -2.21
N SER A 98 0.56 11.59 -1.55
CA SER A 98 -0.87 11.30 -1.45
C SER A 98 -1.71 12.58 -1.51
N SER A 99 -2.89 12.48 -2.12
CA SER A 99 -3.87 13.56 -2.17
C SER A 99 -5.28 12.95 -2.21
N GLY A 100 -6.11 13.27 -1.22
CA GLY A 100 -7.42 12.63 -1.06
C GLY A 100 -7.32 11.11 -0.98
N SER A 101 -8.10 10.39 -1.78
CA SER A 101 -8.06 8.91 -1.91
C SER A 101 -6.89 8.40 -2.76
N LYS A 102 -6.13 9.29 -3.41
CA LYS A 102 -5.09 8.89 -4.37
C LYS A 102 -3.73 8.77 -3.70
N ILE A 103 -3.02 7.71 -4.06
CA ILE A 103 -1.64 7.43 -3.66
C ILE A 103 -0.79 7.34 -4.92
N LYS A 104 0.24 8.19 -5.02
CA LYS A 104 1.24 8.09 -6.09
C LYS A 104 2.49 7.44 -5.51
N ILE A 105 2.89 6.33 -6.11
CA ILE A 105 4.13 5.60 -5.80
C ILE A 105 5.18 5.99 -6.82
N PHE A 106 6.34 6.44 -6.36
CA PHE A 106 7.46 6.75 -7.24
C PHE A 106 8.24 5.47 -7.56
N THR A 107 8.61 5.31 -8.84
CA THR A 107 9.37 4.17 -9.36
C THR A 107 10.57 4.71 -10.16
N ASP A 108 11.53 3.84 -10.44
CA ASP A 108 12.54 4.08 -11.50
C ASP A 108 11.90 4.00 -12.89
#